data_AF-A0A3C1UEM9-F1
#
_entry.id   AF-A0A3C1UEM9-F1
#
_cell.length_a   1.000
_cell.length_b   1.000
_cell.length_c   1.000
_cell.angle_alpha   90.00
_cell.angle_beta   90.00
_cell.angle_gamma   90.00
#
_symmetry.space_group_name_H-M   'P 1'
#
loop_
_entity.id
_entity.type
_entity.pdbx_description
1 polymer ?
#
loop_
_entity_poly.entity_id
_entity_poly.type
_entity_poly.pdbx_seq_one_letter_code
_entity_poly.pdbx_strand_id
1 'polypeptide(L)'
;DFVTVTDQRAACFEPKDQLSGSRYMDGTYFFQETKDAQTNLFFTSLDKGTHIISYDVYVTAEGHFSAGIATAQCQYAPQLSAHSSGTQITVQP
;
A
#
# COMPACT_ATOMS: atom_id res chain seq x y z
N ASP A 1 2.64 14.82 -11.16
CA ASP A 1 1.41 14.02 -10.97
C ASP A 1 1.30 13.63 -9.53
N PHE A 2 0.20 14.01 -8.88
CA PHE A 2 -0.01 13.69 -7.47
C PHE A 2 -0.91 12.47 -7.37
N VAL A 3 -0.29 11.33 -7.13
CA VAL A 3 -0.96 10.04 -7.02
C VAL A 3 -0.81 9.54 -5.60
N THR A 4 -1.92 9.09 -5.03
CA THR A 4 -1.94 8.39 -3.75
C THR A 4 -2.26 6.93 -4.03
N VAL A 5 -1.44 6.02 -3.51
CA VAL A 5 -1.76 4.59 -3.46
C VAL A 5 -2.08 4.23 -2.02
N THR A 6 -3.31 3.83 -1.77
CA THR A 6 -3.75 3.33 -0.46
C THR A 6 -3.87 1.82 -0.52
N ASP A 7 -3.08 1.14 0.29
CA ASP A 7 -3.07 -0.31 0.40
C ASP A 7 -3.69 -0.75 1.73
N GLN A 8 -4.85 -1.40 1.67
CA GLN A 8 -5.57 -1.90 2.83
C GLN A 8 -5.06 -3.29 3.22
N ARG A 9 -4.41 -3.36 4.38
CA ARG A 9 -3.78 -4.60 4.85
C ARG A 9 -4.82 -5.54 5.46
N ALA A 10 -4.54 -6.84 5.39
CA ALA A 10 -5.29 -7.83 6.14
C ALA A 10 -5.08 -7.63 7.65
N ALA A 11 -6.08 -7.99 8.46
CA ALA A 11 -6.02 -7.82 9.92
C ALA A 11 -4.90 -8.61 10.62
N CYS A 12 -4.30 -9.59 9.94
CA CYS A 12 -3.16 -10.36 10.46
C CYS A 12 -1.78 -9.75 10.12
N PHE A 13 -1.74 -8.62 9.40
CA PHE A 13 -0.50 -8.02 8.92
C PHE A 13 -0.17 -6.71 9.65
N GLU A 14 0.91 -6.75 10.41
CA GLU A 14 1.49 -5.57 11.06
C GLU A 14 2.65 -5.02 10.24
N PRO A 15 2.73 -3.71 9.98
CA PRO A 15 3.82 -3.11 9.23
C PRO A 15 5.12 -3.18 10.04
N LYS A 16 6.21 -3.64 9.41
CA LYS A 16 7.54 -3.63 10.03
C LYS A 16 8.00 -2.20 10.35
N ASP A 17 7.76 -1.29 9.41
CA ASP A 17 8.04 0.13 9.54
C ASP A 17 6.79 0.89 10.00
N GLN A 18 6.70 1.14 11.30
CA GLN A 18 5.58 1.88 11.89
C GLN A 18 5.72 3.41 11.72
N LEU A 19 6.94 3.91 11.53
CA LEU A 19 7.19 5.33 11.37
C LEU A 19 6.96 5.77 9.92
N SER A 20 6.09 6.76 9.77
CA SER A 20 5.88 7.44 8.50
C SER A 20 7.14 8.19 8.08
N GLY A 21 7.41 8.25 6.78
CA GLY A 21 8.58 8.97 6.27
C GLY A 21 8.79 8.81 4.78
N SER A 22 9.75 9.58 4.26
CA SER A 22 10.15 9.49 2.86
C SER A 22 10.89 8.18 2.61
N ARG A 23 10.63 7.58 1.44
CA ARG A 23 11.27 6.36 0.94
C ARG A 23 11.63 6.56 -0.53
N TYR A 24 12.63 5.80 -0.98
CA TYR A 24 13.04 5.73 -2.38
C TYR A 24 13.08 4.29 -2.81
N MET A 25 12.37 3.96 -3.88
CA MET A 25 12.38 2.61 -4.42
C MET A 25 11.97 2.61 -5.88
N ASP A 26 12.53 1.69 -6.65
CA ASP A 26 12.25 1.53 -8.08
C ASP A 26 12.31 2.83 -8.89
N GLY A 27 13.32 3.66 -8.61
CA GLY A 27 13.52 4.92 -9.33
C GLY A 27 12.66 6.09 -8.85
N THR A 28 11.70 5.89 -7.93
CA THR A 28 10.76 6.91 -7.49
C THR A 28 10.85 7.24 -6.00
N TYR A 29 10.63 8.51 -5.66
CA TYR A 29 10.53 8.99 -4.28
C TYR A 29 9.06 9.12 -3.88
N PHE A 30 8.74 8.64 -2.69
CA PHE A 30 7.39 8.75 -2.14
C PHE A 30 7.43 8.95 -0.63
N PHE A 31 6.35 9.52 -0.10
CA PHE A 31 6.12 9.55 1.34
C PHE A 31 5.23 8.38 1.72
N GLN A 32 5.71 7.53 2.63
CA GLN A 32 4.95 6.43 3.19
C GLN A 32 4.33 6.86 4.52
N GLU A 33 3.02 6.79 4.61
CA GLU A 33 2.27 6.92 5.85
C GLU A 33 1.76 5.55 6.28
N THR A 34 2.25 5.07 7.41
CA THR A 34 1.81 3.80 8.00
C THR A 34 0.69 4.08 9.00
N LYS A 35 -0.54 3.64 8.70
CA LYS A 35 -1.67 3.61 9.65
C LYS A 35 -1.87 2.21 10.20
N ASP A 36 -2.85 2.02 11.07
CA ASP A 36 -3.21 0.73 11.68
C ASP A 36 -3.70 -0.30 10.63
N ALA A 37 -4.71 0.06 9.83
CA ALA A 37 -5.32 -0.84 8.85
C ALA A 37 -4.78 -0.69 7.41
N GLN A 38 -3.95 0.32 7.14
CA GLN A 38 -3.51 0.61 5.76
C GLN A 38 -2.14 1.29 5.70
N THR A 39 -1.51 1.18 4.54
CA THR A 39 -0.33 1.95 4.14
C THR A 39 -0.74 2.94 3.05
N ASN A 40 -0.49 4.23 3.24
CA ASN A 40 -0.66 5.23 2.18
C ASN A 40 0.69 5.62 1.60
N LEU A 41 0.78 5.65 0.28
CA LEU A 41 1.97 6.01 -0.48
C LEU A 41 1.65 7.25 -1.31
N PHE A 42 2.32 8.36 -1.03
CA PHE A 42 2.09 9.63 -1.70
C PHE A 42 3.24 9.91 -2.69
N PHE A 43 2.90 9.95 -3.97
CA PHE A 43 3.83 10.27 -5.06
C PHE A 43 3.56 11.69 -5.54
N THR A 44 4.59 12.54 -5.57
CA THR A 44 4.53 13.89 -6.15
C THR A 44 4.73 13.89 -7.67
N SER A 45 5.38 12.86 -8.17
CA SER A 45 5.54 12.53 -9.58
C SER A 45 5.75 11.04 -9.73
N LEU A 46 5.15 10.44 -10.76
CA LEU A 46 5.40 9.06 -11.14
C LEU A 46 5.60 9.04 -12.66
N ASP A 47 6.79 8.62 -13.10
CA ASP A 47 7.09 8.56 -14.52
C ASP A 47 6.25 7.48 -15.22
N LYS A 48 6.04 7.64 -16.53
CA LYS A 48 5.33 6.63 -17.31
C LYS A 48 6.11 5.32 -17.27
N GLY A 49 5.44 4.23 -16.91
CA GLY A 49 6.07 2.91 -16.81
C GLY A 49 5.36 2.02 -15.80
N THR A 50 6.01 0.91 -15.46
CA THR A 50 5.61 0.02 -14.37
C THR A 50 6.55 0.27 -13.20
N HIS A 51 5.99 0.46 -12.01
CA HIS A 51 6.73 0.67 -10.77
C HIS A 51 6.37 -0.43 -9.77
N ILE A 52 7.38 -1.03 -9.12
CA ILE A 52 7.22 -2.09 -8.13
C ILE A 52 7.53 -1.54 -6.75
N ILE A 53 6.49 -1.35 -5.95
CA ILE A 53 6.61 -0.90 -4.56
C ILE A 53 6.24 -2.03 -3.60
N SER A 54 7.19 -2.41 -2.73
CA SER A 54 7.10 -3.45 -1.72
C SER A 54 7.49 -2.90 -0.36
N TYR A 55 6.83 -3.38 0.68
CA TYR A 55 7.17 -3.10 2.06
C TYR A 55 6.95 -4.37 2.90
N ASP A 56 7.71 -4.51 3.98
CA ASP A 56 7.65 -5.70 4.84
C ASP A 56 6.50 -5.59 5.84
N VAL A 57 5.82 -6.72 6.07
CA VAL A 57 4.83 -6.91 7.14
C VAL A 57 5.16 -8.16 7.95
N TYR A 58 4.81 -8.13 9.23
CA TYR A 58 4.81 -9.28 10.12
C TYR A 58 3.43 -9.91 10.16
N VAL A 59 3.40 -11.24 10.23
CA VAL A 59 2.17 -12.00 10.45
C VAL A 59 1.97 -12.18 11.96
N THR A 60 0.81 -11.77 12.47
CA THR A 60 0.54 -11.77 13.94
C THR A 60 -0.52 -12.76 14.38
N ALA A 61 -1.31 -13.31 13.45
CA ALA A 61 -2.38 -14.24 13.77
C ALA A 61 -2.56 -15.31 12.68
N GLU A 62 -2.82 -16.53 13.11
CA GLU A 62 -3.22 -17.65 12.25
C GLU A 62 -4.72 -17.58 11.92
N GLY A 63 -5.11 -18.12 10.76
CA GLY A 63 -6.52 -18.17 10.34
C GLY A 63 -6.76 -17.71 8.91
N HIS A 64 -8.03 -17.45 8.60
CA HIS A 64 -8.50 -16.98 7.29
C HIS A 64 -8.84 -15.50 7.36
N PHE A 65 -8.15 -14.68 6.55
CA PHE A 65 -8.29 -13.24 6.52
C PHE A 65 -8.61 -12.76 5.12
N SER A 66 -9.30 -11.63 5.01
CA SER A 66 -9.43 -10.90 3.75
C SER A 66 -8.38 -9.81 3.70
N ALA A 67 -7.51 -9.86 2.71
CA ALA A 67 -6.73 -8.70 2.32
C ALA A 67 -7.64 -7.71 1.62
N GLY A 68 -7.49 -6.43 1.98
CA GLY A 68 -8.21 -5.35 1.33
C GLY A 68 -7.71 -5.12 -0.10
N ILE A 69 -8.11 -3.99 -0.66
CA ILE A 69 -7.69 -3.59 -2.01
C ILE A 69 -6.59 -2.53 -1.93
N ALA A 70 -5.71 -2.56 -2.93
CA ALA A 70 -4.85 -1.43 -3.23
C ALA A 70 -5.58 -0.49 -4.18
N THR A 71 -5.71 0.78 -3.83
CA THR A 71 -6.36 1.81 -4.65
C THR A 71 -5.36 2.87 -5.05
N ALA A 72 -5.16 3.08 -6.35
CA ALA A 72 -4.38 4.17 -6.89
C ALA A 72 -5.33 5.28 -7.36
N GLN A 73 -5.13 6.51 -6.89
CA GLN A 73 -6.01 7.63 -7.18
C GLN A 73 -5.22 8.92 -7.39
N CYS A 74 -5.63 9.72 -8.38
CA CYS A 74 -5.12 11.08 -8.55
C CYS A 74 -5.74 12.03 -7.53
N GLN A 75 -4.89 12.79 -6.83
CA GLN A 75 -5.33 13.71 -5.78
C GLN A 75 -6.12 14.93 -6.31
N TYR A 76 -5.85 15.33 -7.56
CA TYR A 76 -6.49 16.50 -8.20
C TYR A 76 -7.56 16.13 -9.23
N ALA A 77 -7.71 14.85 -9.54
CA ALA A 77 -8.71 14.33 -10.47
C ALA A 77 -9.25 12.99 -9.94
N PRO A 78 -10.10 12.99 -8.90
CA PRO A 78 -10.54 11.79 -8.20
C PRO A 78 -11.30 10.78 -9.08
N GLN A 79 -11.89 11.24 -10.19
CA GLN A 79 -12.47 10.38 -11.22
C GLN A 79 -11.43 9.49 -11.92
N LEU A 80 -10.15 9.81 -11.82
CA LEU A 80 -9.03 8.99 -12.25
C LEU A 80 -8.56 8.13 -11.07
N SER A 81 -9.18 6.96 -10.94
CA SER A 81 -8.84 5.97 -9.94
C SER A 81 -8.83 4.56 -10.53
N ALA A 82 -8.06 3.69 -9.90
CA ALA A 82 -8.02 2.26 -10.19
C ALA A 82 -7.83 1.51 -8.87
N HIS A 83 -8.28 0.26 -8.81
CA HIS A 83 -8.07 -0.58 -7.64
C HIS A 83 -7.75 -2.01 -8.04
N SER A 84 -7.06 -2.73 -7.16
CA SER A 84 -6.86 -4.17 -7.28
C SER A 84 -8.14 -4.92 -6.90
N SER A 85 -8.18 -6.22 -7.20
CA SER A 85 -9.11 -7.13 -6.54
C SER A 85 -8.66 -7.39 -5.09
N GLY A 86 -9.63 -7.64 -4.20
CA GLY A 86 -9.34 -8.18 -2.86
C GLY A 86 -8.92 -9.65 -2.96
N THR A 87 -8.22 -10.15 -1.93
CA THR A 87 -7.72 -11.53 -1.90
C THR A 87 -7.97 -12.19 -0.55
N GLN A 88 -8.24 -13.49 -0.52
CA GLN A 88 -8.32 -14.28 0.71
C GLN A 88 -6.93 -14.81 1.06
N ILE A 89 -6.52 -14.64 2.31
CA ILE A 89 -5.24 -15.10 2.84
C ILE A 89 -5.51 -16.15 3.90
N THR A 90 -4.82 -17.28 3.79
CA THR A 90 -4.84 -18.34 4.82
C THR A 90 -3.46 -18.41 5.44
N VAL A 91 -3.38 -18.18 6.75
CA VAL A 91 -2.16 -18.26 7.54
C VAL A 91 -2.18 -19.54 8.36
N GLN A 92 -1.10 -20.31 8.28
CA GLN A 92 -0.88 -21.56 9.03
C GLN A 92 0.49 -21.48 9.74
N PRO A 93 0.65 -22.17 10.89
CA PRO A 93 1.89 -22.21 11.66
C PRO A 93 3.06 -22.92 10.95
#